data_AF-A0A926B2T5-F1
#
_entry.id   AF-A0A926B2T5-F1
#
_cell.length_a   1.000
_cell.length_b   1.000
_cell.length_c   1.000
_cell.angle_alpha   90.00
_cell.angle_beta   90.00
_cell.angle_gamma   90.00
#
_symmetry.space_group_name_H-M   'P 1'
#
loop_
_entity.id
_entity.type
_entity.pdbx_description
1 polymer ?
#
loop_
_entity_poly.entity_id
_entity_poly.type
_entity_poly.pdbx_seq_one_letter_code
_entity_poly.pdbx_strand_id
1 'polypeptide(L)'
;MRIAFTLTWKVVVGALFAAVFLALAVSWSGLVSIAASSGHFAPVEWFLHWTMRNAVATQSAAIELPEDVDLSDASLVQRAAGHFATGCAPCHGAPGV
;
A
#
# COMPACT_ATOMS: atom_id res chain seq x y z
N MET A 1 -26.80 -0.60 -32.81
CA MET A 1 -25.62 -1.44 -33.14
C MET A 1 -25.51 -2.55 -32.11
N ARG A 2 -25.88 -3.80 -32.44
CA ARG A 2 -25.81 -4.94 -31.51
C ARG A 2 -24.52 -5.71 -31.81
N ILE A 3 -23.52 -5.55 -30.96
CA ILE A 3 -22.26 -6.29 -31.09
C ILE A 3 -22.51 -7.71 -30.56
N ALA A 4 -22.54 -8.71 -31.45
CA ALA A 4 -22.67 -10.12 -31.06
C ALA A 4 -21.31 -10.62 -30.55
N PHE A 5 -21.07 -10.53 -29.25
CA PHE A 5 -19.85 -11.03 -28.63
C PHE A 5 -19.99 -12.51 -28.27
N THR A 6 -19.26 -13.38 -28.97
CA THR A 6 -19.18 -14.80 -28.62
C THR A 6 -18.14 -14.97 -27.52
N LEU A 7 -18.60 -15.18 -26.28
CA LEU A 7 -17.75 -15.43 -25.12
C LEU A 7 -17.12 -16.83 -25.24
N THR A 8 -15.99 -16.92 -25.94
CA THR A 8 -15.19 -18.15 -26.01
C THR A 8 -14.12 -18.14 -24.91
N TRP A 9 -13.65 -19.32 -24.49
CA TRP A 9 -12.58 -19.42 -23.48
C TRP A 9 -11.31 -18.65 -23.89
N LYS A 10 -10.98 -18.62 -25.19
CA LYS A 10 -9.85 -17.86 -25.75
C LYS A 10 -10.00 -16.37 -25.50
N VAL A 11 -11.21 -15.85 -25.66
CA VAL A 11 -11.53 -14.45 -25.42
C VAL A 11 -11.47 -14.13 -23.93
N VAL A 12 -11.93 -15.02 -23.05
CA VAL A 12 -11.81 -14.87 -21.59
C VAL A 12 -10.34 -14.84 -21.18
N VAL A 13 -9.53 -15.79 -21.65
CA VAL A 13 -8.09 -15.83 -21.37
C VAL A 13 -7.39 -14.58 -21.89
N GLY A 14 -7.68 -14.17 -23.13
CA GLY A 14 -7.14 -12.94 -23.71
C GLY A 14 -7.48 -11.70 -22.89
N ALA A 15 -8.73 -11.58 -22.42
CA ALA A 15 -9.16 -10.48 -21.57
C ALA A 15 -8.43 -10.46 -20.21
N LEU A 16 -8.22 -11.62 -19.58
CA LEU A 16 -7.47 -11.72 -18.33
C LEU A 16 -6.01 -11.29 -18.51
N PHE A 17 -5.33 -11.75 -19.56
CA PHE A 17 -3.98 -11.31 -19.86
C PHE A 17 -3.91 -9.81 -20.11
N ALA A 18 -4.84 -9.26 -20.89
CA ALA A 18 -4.90 -7.83 -21.15
C ALA A 18 -5.10 -7.03 -19.85
N ALA A 19 -5.97 -7.50 -18.95
CA ALA A 19 -6.21 -6.85 -17.67
C ALA A 19 -4.95 -6.83 -16.78
N VAL A 20 -4.24 -7.97 -16.68
CA VAL A 20 -2.98 -8.05 -15.93
C VAL A 20 -1.93 -7.13 -16.53
N PHE A 21 -1.77 -7.15 -17.86
CA PHE A 21 -0.79 -6.31 -18.55
C PHE A 21 -1.10 -4.82 -18.36
N LEU A 22 -2.37 -4.43 -18.42
CA LEU A 22 -2.81 -3.06 -18.15
C LEU A 22 -2.50 -2.65 -16.71
N ALA A 23 -2.79 -3.50 -15.73
CA ALA A 23 -2.46 -3.22 -14.33
C ALA A 23 -0.96 -2.99 -14.15
N LEU A 24 -0.11 -3.86 -14.71
CA LEU A 24 1.35 -3.72 -14.67
C LEU A 24 1.83 -2.45 -15.38
N ALA A 25 1.28 -2.14 -16.56
CA ALA A 25 1.64 -0.94 -17.30
C ALA A 25 1.28 0.34 -16.54
N VAL A 26 0.09 0.39 -15.92
CA VAL A 26 -0.33 1.51 -15.06
C VAL A 26 0.60 1.64 -13.86
N SER A 27 0.91 0.53 -13.17
CA SER A 27 1.85 0.54 -12.04
C SER A 27 3.25 1.01 -12.45
N TRP A 28 3.74 0.60 -13.62
CA TRP A 28 5.06 0.98 -14.13
C TRP A 28 5.13 2.43 -14.61
N SER A 29 4.02 3.00 -15.08
CA SER A 29 3.97 4.35 -15.63
C SER A 29 4.30 5.47 -14.63
N GLY A 30 4.15 5.22 -13.32
CA GLY A 30 4.32 6.24 -12.28
C GLY A 30 3.21 7.31 -12.25
N LEU A 31 2.15 7.15 -13.04
CA LEU A 31 1.06 8.15 -13.13
C LEU A 31 0.12 8.14 -11.92
N VAL A 32 0.06 7.04 -11.17
CA VAL A 32 -0.80 6.88 -9.99
C VAL A 32 0.05 6.94 -8.73
N SER A 33 -0.25 7.91 -7.87
CA SER A 33 0.39 8.03 -6.56
C SER A 33 0.05 6.83 -5.66
N ILE A 34 1.07 6.27 -5.04
CA ILE A 34 0.94 5.24 -3.99
C ILE A 34 1.09 5.88 -2.60
N ALA A 35 1.34 7.20 -2.51
CA ALA A 35 1.40 7.89 -1.23
C ALA A 35 0.07 7.73 -0.50
N ALA A 36 0.12 7.30 0.76
CA ALA A 36 -1.08 7.17 1.58
C ALA A 36 -1.74 8.55 1.79
N SER A 37 -0.95 9.62 1.78
CA SER A 37 -1.42 11.00 1.89
C SER A 37 -2.32 11.47 0.75
N SER A 38 -2.31 10.80 -0.42
CA SER A 38 -3.25 11.13 -1.52
C SER A 38 -4.60 10.44 -1.41
N GLY A 39 -4.75 9.48 -0.48
CA GLY A 39 -5.94 8.63 -0.34
C GLY A 39 -6.10 7.62 -1.47
N HIS A 40 -6.74 6.50 -1.16
CA HIS A 40 -7.10 5.46 -2.13
C HIS A 40 -8.58 5.10 -1.95
N PHE A 41 -9.21 4.56 -2.99
CA PHE A 41 -10.56 4.02 -2.85
C PHE A 41 -10.51 2.67 -2.12
N ALA A 42 -11.57 2.34 -1.38
CA ALA A 42 -11.56 1.32 -0.32
C ALA A 42 -10.94 -0.05 -0.69
N PRO A 43 -11.22 -0.68 -1.86
CA PRO A 43 -10.56 -1.92 -2.25
C PRO A 43 -9.03 -1.81 -2.39
N VAL A 44 -8.53 -0.72 -2.99
CA VAL A 44 -7.08 -0.52 -3.17
C VAL A 44 -6.44 -0.14 -1.85
N GLU A 45 -7.09 0.73 -1.08
CA GLU A 45 -6.64 1.09 0.27
C GLU A 45 -6.47 -0.15 1.16
N TRP A 46 -7.49 -1.03 1.18
CA TRP A 46 -7.45 -2.28 1.93
C TRP A 46 -6.30 -3.19 1.46
N PHE A 47 -6.15 -3.37 0.15
CA PHE A 47 -5.13 -4.25 -0.42
C PHE A 47 -3.71 -3.75 -0.10
N LEU A 48 -3.48 -2.44 -0.23
CA LEU A 48 -2.18 -1.83 0.06
C LEU A 48 -1.86 -1.92 1.56
N HIS A 49 -2.81 -1.62 2.45
CA HIS A 49 -2.62 -1.77 3.90
C HIS A 49 -2.40 -3.22 4.33
N TRP A 50 -3.12 -4.17 3.74
CA TRP A 50 -2.90 -5.59 3.99
C TRP A 50 -1.49 -6.00 3.56
N THR A 51 -1.06 -5.62 2.36
CA THR A 51 0.28 -5.93 1.84
C THR A 51 1.38 -5.34 2.73
N MET A 52 1.24 -4.06 3.11
CA MET A 52 2.19 -3.37 3.98
C MET A 52 2.33 -4.06 5.34
N ARG A 53 1.20 -4.42 6.00
CA ARG A 53 1.25 -5.11 7.31
C ARG A 53 1.95 -6.47 7.24
N ASN A 54 1.67 -7.26 6.20
CA ASN A 54 2.35 -8.55 6.01
C ASN A 54 3.85 -8.37 5.76
N ALA A 55 4.23 -7.36 4.96
CA ALA A 55 5.63 -7.05 4.71
C ALA A 55 6.33 -6.64 6.01
N VAL A 56 5.77 -5.70 6.77
CA VAL A 56 6.34 -5.27 8.07
C VAL A 56 6.50 -6.47 9.00
N ALA A 57 5.46 -7.27 9.21
CA ALA A 57 5.52 -8.44 10.09
C ALA A 57 6.61 -9.45 9.67
N THR A 58 6.77 -9.66 8.37
CA THR A 58 7.80 -10.58 7.85
C THR A 58 9.20 -10.01 8.04
N GLN A 59 9.40 -8.74 7.68
CA GLN A 59 10.73 -8.10 7.72
C GLN A 59 11.17 -7.75 9.14
N SER A 60 10.22 -7.58 10.07
CA SER A 60 10.51 -7.33 11.49
C SER A 60 10.57 -8.60 12.32
N ALA A 61 10.48 -9.80 11.72
CA ALA A 61 10.33 -11.05 12.47
C ALA A 61 11.50 -11.37 13.41
N ALA A 62 12.70 -10.88 13.10
CA ALA A 62 13.91 -11.07 13.92
C ALA A 62 14.29 -9.81 14.71
N ILE A 63 13.44 -8.77 14.72
CA ILE A 63 13.69 -7.54 15.45
C ILE A 63 13.01 -7.65 16.81
N GLU A 64 13.81 -7.60 17.86
CA GLU A 64 13.34 -7.57 19.25
C GLU A 64 13.46 -6.15 19.80
N LEU A 65 12.54 -5.80 20.70
CA LEU A 65 12.61 -4.53 21.43
C LEU A 65 13.79 -4.60 22.41
N PRO A 66 14.76 -3.66 22.37
CA PRO A 66 15.84 -3.63 23.35
C PRO A 66 15.30 -3.48 24.78
N GLU A 67 15.89 -4.20 25.74
CA GLU A 67 15.44 -4.21 27.15
C GLU A 67 15.50 -2.84 27.83
N ASP A 68 16.36 -1.95 27.34
CA ASP A 68 16.56 -0.60 27.84
C ASP A 68 15.58 0.43 27.25
N VAL A 69 14.68 0.02 26.35
CA VAL A 69 13.73 0.91 25.69
C VAL A 69 12.31 0.72 26.24
N ASP A 70 11.82 1.75 26.94
CA ASP A 70 10.42 1.86 27.34
C ASP A 70 9.62 2.62 26.27
N LEU A 71 8.77 1.92 25.52
CA LEU A 71 7.91 2.52 24.48
C LEU A 71 6.84 3.49 25.04
N SER A 72 6.61 3.47 26.35
CA SER A 72 5.68 4.38 27.03
C SER A 72 6.34 5.65 27.58
N ASP A 73 7.66 5.78 27.48
CA ASP A 73 8.39 6.99 27.87
C ASP A 73 7.90 8.19 27.03
N ALA A 74 7.30 9.16 27.69
CA ALA A 74 6.75 10.35 27.06
C ALA A 74 7.78 11.15 26.26
N SER A 75 9.04 11.16 26.67
CA SER A 75 10.12 11.85 25.96
C SER A 75 10.48 11.15 24.64
N LEU A 76 10.46 9.80 24.62
CA LEU A 76 10.67 9.00 23.42
C LEU A 76 9.48 9.13 22.46
N VAL A 77 8.25 9.05 22.98
CA VAL A 77 7.03 9.24 22.18
C VAL A 77 7.03 10.61 21.49
N GLN A 78 7.33 11.68 22.22
CA GLN A 78 7.35 13.03 21.64
C GLN A 78 8.43 13.20 20.58
N ARG A 79 9.63 12.64 20.82
CA ARG A 79 10.71 12.65 19.83
C ARG A 79 10.30 11.88 18.56
N ALA A 80 9.71 10.69 18.73
CA ALA A 80 9.26 9.86 17.61
C ALA A 80 8.15 10.54 16.81
N ALA A 81 7.19 11.19 17.48
CA ALA A 81 6.11 11.94 16.82
C ALA A 81 6.65 13.06 15.92
N GLY A 82 7.61 13.86 16.42
CA GLY A 82 8.26 14.90 15.61
C GLY A 82 9.02 14.35 14.41
N HIS A 83 9.73 13.24 14.59
CA HIS A 83 10.43 12.56 13.50
C HIS A 83 9.45 12.01 12.45
N PHE A 84 8.38 11.34 12.88
CA PHE A 84 7.36 10.81 11.99
C PHE A 84 6.66 11.93 11.20
N ALA A 85 6.30 13.02 11.87
CA ALA A 85 5.61 14.15 11.24
C ALA A 85 6.44 14.80 10.11
N THR A 86 7.75 14.87 10.27
CA THR A 86 8.64 15.54 9.31
C THR A 86 9.26 14.59 8.28
N GLY A 87 9.52 13.34 8.66
CA GLY A 87 10.21 12.36 7.81
C GLY A 87 9.30 11.33 7.13
N CYS A 88 8.15 10.98 7.72
CA CYS A 88 7.33 9.86 7.27
C CYS A 88 5.95 10.29 6.78
N ALA A 89 5.26 11.14 7.54
CA ALA A 89 3.89 11.59 7.29
C ALA A 89 3.66 12.22 5.91
N PRO A 90 4.62 12.93 5.27
CA PRO A 90 4.40 13.46 3.91
C PRO A 90 4.01 12.39 2.88
N CYS A 91 4.52 11.16 3.05
CA CYS A 91 4.24 10.03 2.16
C CYS A 91 3.29 8.99 2.79
N HIS A 92 3.42 8.73 4.10
CA HIS A 92 2.67 7.69 4.80
C HIS A 92 1.37 8.18 5.45
N GLY A 93 1.10 9.49 5.45
CA GLY A 93 -0.07 10.06 6.11
C GLY A 93 0.10 10.16 7.64
N ALA A 94 -0.69 11.03 8.26
CA ALA A 94 -0.80 11.16 9.71
C ALA A 94 -2.00 10.36 10.23
N PRO A 95 -2.07 10.02 11.53
CA PRO A 95 -3.28 9.40 12.08
C PRO A 95 -4.52 10.24 11.75
N GLY A 96 -5.52 9.63 11.09
CA GLY A 96 -6.78 10.28 10.73
C GLY A 96 -6.81 10.94 9.35
N VAL A 97 -5.79 10.75 8.51
CA VAL A 97 -5.84 11.06 7.06
C VAL A 97 -6.12 9.81 6.23
#